data_AF-A0AAU6VL52-F1
#
_entry.id   AF-A0AAU6VL52-F1
#
_cell.length_a   1.000
_cell.length_b   1.000
_cell.length_c   1.000
_cell.angle_alpha   90.00
_cell.angle_beta   90.00
_cell.angle_gamma   90.00
#
_symmetry.space_group_name_H-M   'P 1'
#
loop_
_entity.id
_entity.type
_entity.pdbx_description
1 polymer ?
#
loop_
_entity_poly.entity_id
_entity_poly.type
_entity_poly.pdbx_seq_one_letter_code
_entity_poly.pdbx_strand_id
1 'polypeptide(L)'
;MRYLLTTGHRVPRFYKADGSIVEIELNYVDTKLISSIDESGKLTHKQVGGTPPCTGNVWLVDSVDESLHRLAAHDVYPFINKVAARENAKRLGLQTFKYIAVP
;
A
#
# COMPACT_ATOMS: atom_id res chain seq x y z
N MET A 1 -8.66 7.65 -1.90
CA MET A 1 -7.41 6.87 -1.97
C MET A 1 -6.38 7.47 -1.05
N ARG A 2 -5.98 6.67 -0.07
CA ARG A 2 -4.90 6.97 0.88
C ARG A 2 -3.61 6.29 0.40
N TYR A 3 -2.47 6.65 0.98
CA TYR A 3 -1.16 6.16 0.52
C TYR A 3 -0.26 5.77 1.68
N LEU A 4 0.27 4.56 1.66
CA LEU A 4 1.36 4.15 2.54
C LEU A 4 2.70 4.58 1.94
N LEU A 5 3.64 4.96 2.80
CA LEU A 5 5.02 5.25 2.43
C LEU A 5 5.88 4.03 2.73
N THR A 6 6.62 3.58 1.73
CA THR A 6 7.43 2.35 1.81
C THR A 6 8.83 2.59 1.27
N THR A 7 9.76 1.72 1.63
CA THR A 7 11.12 1.70 1.08
C THR A 7 11.14 1.14 -0.35
N GLY A 8 12.26 1.29 -1.05
CA GLY A 8 12.43 0.84 -2.44
C GLY A 8 12.54 -0.68 -2.65
N HIS A 9 12.68 -1.47 -1.57
CA HIS A 9 12.91 -2.92 -1.61
C HIS A 9 11.79 -3.71 -2.32
N ARG A 10 12.10 -4.94 -2.76
CA ARG A 10 11.11 -5.83 -3.38
C ARG A 10 10.00 -6.21 -2.41
N VAL A 11 10.35 -6.63 -1.20
CA VAL A 11 9.40 -6.72 -0.09
C VAL A 11 9.46 -5.38 0.64
N PRO A 12 8.38 -4.58 0.63
CA PRO A 12 8.44 -3.23 1.13
C PRO A 12 8.55 -3.25 2.65
N ARG A 13 9.57 -2.56 3.16
CA ARG A 13 9.54 -2.08 4.55
C ARG A 13 8.76 -0.77 4.62
N PHE A 14 8.12 -0.51 5.74
CA PHE A 14 7.22 0.62 5.91
C PHE A 14 7.86 1.72 6.73
N TYR A 15 7.54 2.97 6.39
CA TYR A 15 7.93 4.12 7.21
C TYR A 15 6.87 4.39 8.26
N LYS A 16 7.30 4.51 9.52
CA LYS A 16 6.48 5.05 10.61
C LYS A 16 6.35 6.58 10.49
N ALA A 17 5.50 7.18 11.32
CA ALA A 17 5.28 8.62 11.34
C ALA A 17 6.56 9.44 11.68
N ASP A 18 7.49 8.84 12.42
CA ASP A 18 8.79 9.44 12.79
C ASP A 18 9.88 9.25 11.72
N GLY A 19 9.61 8.50 10.65
CA GLY A 19 10.56 8.20 9.58
C GLY A 19 11.44 6.98 9.83
N SER A 20 11.31 6.31 10.97
CA SER A 20 11.93 5.01 11.19
C SER A 20 11.29 3.95 10.28
N ILE A 21 12.08 2.92 9.97
CA ILE A 21 11.64 1.82 9.11
C ILE A 21 11.25 0.64 10.00
N VAL A 22 10.10 0.03 9.69
CA VAL A 22 9.68 -1.23 10.29
C VAL A 22 9.45 -2.28 9.20
N GLU A 23 9.93 -3.49 9.47
CA GLU A 23 9.66 -4.66 8.65
C GLU A 23 8.50 -5.42 9.29
N ILE A 24 7.42 -5.60 8.52
CA ILE A 24 6.18 -6.22 8.98
C ILE A 24 5.86 -7.31 7.98
N GLU A 25 5.75 -8.54 8.46
CA GLU A 25 5.38 -9.68 7.63
C GLU A 25 3.88 -9.59 7.29
N LEU A 26 3.62 -9.45 6.00
CA LEU A 26 2.28 -9.41 5.43
C LEU A 26 2.11 -10.58 4.48
N ASN A 27 0.88 -11.05 4.38
CA ASN A 27 0.52 -12.17 3.52
C ASN A 27 0.38 -11.69 2.07
N TYR A 28 1.51 -11.66 1.35
CA TYR A 28 1.50 -11.34 -0.08
C TYR A 28 0.94 -12.48 -0.91
N VAL A 29 0.20 -12.13 -1.96
CA VAL A 29 -0.40 -13.07 -2.91
C VAL A 29 0.08 -12.78 -4.31
N ASP A 30 0.20 -13.80 -5.16
CA ASP A 30 0.67 -13.61 -6.54
C ASP A 30 -0.44 -13.10 -7.46
N THR A 31 -1.71 -13.29 -7.07
CA THR A 31 -2.88 -12.83 -7.83
C THR A 31 -4.01 -12.33 -6.91
N LYS A 32 -4.78 -11.37 -7.42
CA LYS A 32 -6.01 -10.87 -6.81
C LYS A 32 -7.12 -10.79 -7.84
N LEU A 33 -8.36 -11.07 -7.41
CA LEU A 33 -9.55 -10.77 -8.19
C LEU A 33 -10.16 -9.47 -7.68
N ILE A 34 -10.24 -8.46 -8.55
CA ILE A 34 -10.91 -7.19 -8.24
C ILE A 34 -12.27 -7.21 -8.91
N SER A 35 -13.30 -7.00 -8.10
CA SER A 35 -14.68 -6.89 -8.58
C SER A 35 -15.10 -5.43 -8.55
N SER A 36 -15.62 -4.93 -9.66
CA SER A 36 -16.17 -3.58 -9.77
C SER A 36 -17.52 -3.60 -10.46
N ILE A 37 -18.44 -2.77 -9.99
CA ILE A 37 -19.73 -2.53 -10.64
C ILE A 37 -19.59 -1.22 -11.44
N ASP A 38 -19.92 -1.26 -12.72
CA ASP A 38 -19.92 -0.06 -13.56
C ASP A 38 -21.23 0.75 -13.41
N GLU A 39 -21.31 1.89 -14.08
CA GLU A 39 -22.47 2.80 -14.05
C GLU A 39 -23.77 2.16 -14.55
N SER A 40 -23.68 1.06 -15.31
CA SER A 40 -24.83 0.30 -15.81
C SER A 40 -25.29 -0.80 -14.84
N GLY A 41 -24.62 -0.95 -13.69
CA GLY A 41 -24.88 -2.02 -12.73
C GLY A 41 -24.24 -3.36 -13.12
N LYS A 42 -23.39 -3.39 -14.15
CA LYS A 42 -22.73 -4.62 -14.59
C LYS A 42 -21.53 -4.91 -13.71
N LEU A 43 -21.52 -6.11 -13.13
CA LEU A 43 -20.38 -6.63 -12.40
C LEU A 43 -19.27 -7.06 -13.36
N THR A 44 -18.07 -6.55 -13.13
CA THR A 44 -16.85 -6.91 -13.86
C THR A 44 -15.81 -7.45 -12.89
N HIS A 45 -15.09 -8.47 -13.33
CA HIS A 45 -13.99 -9.05 -12.57
C HIS A 45 -12.70 -8.85 -13.35
N LYS A 46 -11.68 -8.35 -12.66
CA LYS A 46 -10.34 -8.17 -13.20
C LYS A 46 -9.36 -8.93 -12.32
N GLN A 47 -8.76 -9.97 -12.87
CA GLN A 47 -7.63 -10.61 -12.22
C GLN A 47 -6.38 -9.76 -12.43
N VAL A 48 -5.68 -9.46 -11.34
CA VAL A 48 -4.42 -8.75 -11.34
C VAL A 48 -3.39 -9.68 -10.73
N GLY A 49 -2.37 -10.05 -11.51
CA GLY A 49 -1.30 -10.92 -11.06
C GLY A 49 0.06 -10.36 -11.47
N GLY A 50 1.09 -10.67 -10.68
CA GLY A 50 2.43 -10.18 -10.92
C GLY A 50 3.32 -10.31 -9.70
N THR A 51 4.44 -9.61 -9.70
CA THR A 51 5.40 -9.66 -8.60
C THR A 51 4.96 -8.74 -7.45
N PRO A 52 4.88 -9.24 -6.20
CA PRO A 52 4.66 -8.41 -5.02
C PRO A 52 5.65 -7.24 -4.90
N PRO A 53 5.26 -6.12 -4.27
CA PRO A 53 4.05 -5.97 -3.44
C PRO A 53 2.86 -5.39 -4.20
N CYS A 54 3.08 -4.80 -5.39
CA CYS A 54 2.03 -4.10 -6.13
C CYS A 54 2.12 -4.41 -7.63
N THR A 55 0.97 -4.60 -8.28
CA THR A 55 0.85 -4.66 -9.74
C THR A 55 -0.24 -3.71 -10.20
N GLY A 56 0.06 -2.76 -11.10
CA GLY A 56 -0.94 -1.83 -11.63
C GLY A 56 -1.65 -0.98 -10.57
N ASN A 57 -0.92 -0.47 -9.57
CA ASN A 57 -1.42 0.24 -8.37
C ASN A 57 -2.29 -0.60 -7.41
N VAL A 58 -2.40 -1.90 -7.63
CA VAL A 58 -3.10 -2.83 -6.74
C VAL A 58 -2.09 -3.42 -5.77
N TRP A 59 -2.36 -3.27 -4.47
CA TRP A 59 -1.59 -3.92 -3.43
C TRP A 59 -1.95 -5.41 -3.32
N LEU A 60 -0.97 -6.28 -3.53
CA LEU A 60 -1.13 -7.73 -3.62
C LEU A 60 -0.97 -8.42 -2.26
N VAL A 61 -1.83 -8.08 -1.30
CA VAL A 61 -1.95 -8.73 0.03
C VAL A 61 -3.30 -9.43 0.17
N ASP A 62 -3.39 -10.61 0.76
CA ASP A 62 -4.67 -11.36 0.91
C ASP A 62 -5.86 -10.48 1.37
N SER A 63 -5.66 -9.65 2.38
CA SER A 63 -6.62 -8.73 2.97
C SER A 63 -5.97 -7.37 3.21
N VAL A 64 -6.52 -6.33 2.57
CA VAL A 64 -6.04 -4.95 2.76
C VAL A 64 -6.34 -4.47 4.17
N ASP A 65 -7.53 -4.78 4.70
CA ASP A 65 -7.96 -4.33 6.02
C ASP A 65 -7.14 -4.98 7.14
N GLU A 66 -6.91 -6.30 7.05
CA GLU A 66 -6.05 -7.00 8.02
C GLU A 66 -4.62 -6.48 7.96
N SER A 67 -4.09 -6.27 6.75
CA SER A 67 -2.76 -5.71 6.57
C SER A 67 -2.65 -4.30 7.17
N LEU A 68 -3.65 -3.44 6.95
CA LEU A 68 -3.69 -2.10 7.55
C LEU A 68 -3.80 -2.15 9.08
N HIS A 69 -4.56 -3.11 9.63
CA HIS A 69 -4.64 -3.29 11.07
C HIS A 69 -3.29 -3.70 11.67
N ARG A 70 -2.59 -4.65 11.02
CA ARG A 70 -1.22 -5.03 11.41
C ARG A 70 -0.26 -3.86 11.33
N LEU A 71 -0.30 -3.08 10.24
CA LEU A 71 0.52 -1.87 10.09
C LEU A 71 0.26 -0.85 11.20
N ALA A 72 -1.01 -0.60 11.55
CA ALA A 72 -1.39 0.33 12.60
C ALA A 72 -0.85 -0.08 13.97
N ALA A 73 -0.82 -1.38 14.28
CA ALA A 73 -0.22 -1.91 15.52
C ALA A 73 1.29 -1.62 15.65
N HIS A 74 1.94 -1.19 14.56
CA HIS A 74 3.35 -0.82 14.50
C HIS A 74 3.57 0.67 14.15
N ASP A 75 2.56 1.51 14.35
CA ASP A 75 2.57 2.96 14.07
C ASP A 75 2.80 3.33 12.60
N VAL A 76 2.37 2.46 11.69
CA VAL A 76 2.37 2.73 10.25
C VAL A 76 0.95 3.06 9.81
N TYR A 77 0.77 4.26 9.27
CA TYR A 77 -0.55 4.76 8.85
C TYR A 77 -0.51 5.30 7.42
N PRO A 78 -1.59 5.11 6.65
CA PRO A 78 -1.68 5.69 5.31
C PRO A 78 -2.00 7.18 5.38
N PHE A 79 -1.33 7.97 4.54
CA PHE A 79 -1.58 9.39 4.37
C PHE A 79 -2.86 9.64 3.57
N ILE A 80 -3.58 10.71 3.90
CA ILE A 80 -4.86 11.07 3.28
C ILE A 80 -4.79 11.19 1.75
N ASN A 81 -3.65 11.60 1.20
CA ASN A 81 -3.39 11.66 -0.23
C ASN A 81 -1.88 11.59 -0.51
N LYS A 82 -1.52 11.46 -1.79
CA LYS A 82 -0.12 11.35 -2.24
C LYS A 82 0.71 12.60 -1.94
N VAL A 83 0.09 13.78 -1.92
CA VAL A 83 0.77 15.05 -1.62
C VAL A 83 1.21 15.07 -0.16
N ALA A 84 0.32 14.71 0.77
CA ALA A 84 0.61 14.62 2.19
C ALA A 84 1.75 13.61 2.47
N ALA A 85 1.73 12.45 1.80
CA ALA A 85 2.82 11.48 1.90
C ALA A 85 4.17 12.06 1.44
N ARG A 86 4.17 12.80 0.31
CA ARG A 86 5.37 13.44 -0.24
C ARG A 86 5.92 14.52 0.67
N GLU A 87 5.07 15.39 1.21
CA GLU A 87 5.50 16.45 2.12
C GLU A 87 6.06 15.89 3.43
N ASN A 88 5.46 14.81 3.96
CA ASN A 88 6.03 14.13 5.12
C ASN A 88 7.40 13.50 4.82
N ALA A 89 7.56 12.88 3.65
CA ALA A 89 8.84 12.31 3.24
C ALA A 89 9.94 13.38 3.11
N LYS A 90 9.61 14.56 2.57
CA LYS A 90 10.53 15.72 2.50
C LYS A 90 10.90 16.22 3.90
N ARG A 91 9.91 16.40 4.78
CA ARG A 91 10.10 16.86 6.17
C ARG A 91 11.07 15.95 6.94
N LEU A 92 10.99 14.64 6.69
CA LEU A 92 11.83 13.62 7.30
C LEU A 92 13.17 13.39 6.57
N GLY A 93 13.43 14.11 5.48
CA GLY A 93 14.67 13.97 4.71
C GLY A 93 14.82 12.62 3.99
N LEU A 94 13.72 11.91 3.71
CA LEU A 94 13.76 10.59 3.09
C LEU A 94 14.19 10.70 1.62
N GLN A 95 15.31 10.10 1.26
CA GLN A 95 15.85 10.16 -0.11
C GLN A 95 15.24 9.13 -1.06
N THR A 96 14.82 7.97 -0.53
CA THR A 96 14.26 6.88 -1.35
C THR A 96 12.98 6.36 -0.71
N PHE A 97 11.89 6.39 -1.46
CA PHE A 97 10.60 5.86 -1.02
C PHE A 97 9.70 5.52 -2.20
N LYS A 98 8.73 4.65 -1.96
CA LYS A 98 7.65 4.25 -2.87
C LYS A 98 6.31 4.44 -2.19
N TYR A 99 5.25 4.45 -2.98
CA TYR A 99 3.89 4.58 -2.50
C TYR A 99 3.10 3.31 -2.77
N ILE A 100 2.31 2.90 -1.79
CA ILE A 100 1.28 1.87 -1.98
C ILE A 100 -0.07 2.57 -1.81
N ALA A 101 -0.89 2.56 -2.87
CA ALA A 101 -2.25 3.08 -2.80
C ALA A 101 -3.13 2.11 -2.02
N VAL A 102 -3.93 2.64 -1.10
CA VAL A 102 -4.93 1.88 -0.34
C VAL A 102 -6.28 2.60 -0.40
N PRO A 103 -7.41 1.87 -0.27
CA PRO A 103 -8.75 2.45 -0.27
C PRO A 103 -8.87 3.64 0.69
#